data_AF-A0A518GQR5-F1
#
_entry.id   AF-A0A518GQR5-F1
#
_cell.length_a   1.000
_cell.length_b   1.000
_cell.length_c   1.000
_cell.angle_alpha   90.00
_cell.angle_beta   90.00
_cell.angle_gamma   90.00
#
_symmetry.space_group_name_H-M   'P 1'
#
loop_
_entity.id
_entity.type
_entity.pdbx_description
1 polymer ?
#
loop_
_entity_poly.entity_id
_entity_poly.type
_entity_poly.pdbx_seq_one_letter_code
_entity_poly.pdbx_strand_id
1 'polypeptide(L)'
;MSENFEERLSQAIQRGNRQREEAGSQRARAARTDEDYRQQHGALRIELSDQIETAIRKMVKHFPGFNFRTVISPDGWGAHASRDDVSGTTRRDVTQLYSYLEILVRPYNSSARIIDLVVRGTIRNKEILRKNEFNLLDEANTEQLKNIIDQWVVQYAERYAAQG
;
A
#
# COMPACT_ATOMS: atom_id res chain seq x y z
N MET A 1 -28.38 -44.30 8.53
CA MET A 1 -27.18 -44.28 9.40
C MET A 1 -25.86 -44.16 8.62
N SER A 2 -25.87 -43.73 7.35
CA SER A 2 -24.66 -43.56 6.51
C SER A 2 -24.13 -42.11 6.43
N GLU A 3 -24.98 -41.10 6.64
CA GLU A 3 -24.60 -39.67 6.57
C GLU A 3 -23.49 -39.28 7.56
N ASN A 4 -23.49 -39.87 8.76
CA ASN A 4 -22.49 -39.54 9.79
C ASN A 4 -21.06 -40.02 9.43
N PHE A 5 -20.93 -41.11 8.66
CA PHE A 5 -19.61 -41.63 8.28
C PHE A 5 -18.97 -40.77 7.18
N GLU A 6 -19.74 -40.43 6.14
CA GLU A 6 -19.25 -39.63 5.01
C GLU A 6 -18.85 -38.22 5.43
N GLU A 7 -19.62 -37.57 6.32
CA GLU A 7 -19.25 -36.27 6.88
C GLU A 7 -17.95 -36.33 7.69
N ARG A 8 -17.79 -37.37 8.52
CA ARG A 8 -16.57 -37.57 9.31
C ARG A 8 -15.35 -37.84 8.43
N LEU A 9 -15.52 -38.58 7.33
CA LEU A 9 -14.48 -38.88 6.36
C LEU A 9 -14.06 -37.62 5.59
N SER A 10 -15.02 -36.84 5.08
CA SER A 10 -14.77 -35.58 4.39
C SER A 10 -14.02 -34.58 5.27
N GLN A 11 -14.45 -34.41 6.53
CA GLN A 11 -13.74 -33.56 7.48
C GLN A 11 -12.33 -34.07 7.80
N ALA A 12 -12.12 -35.39 7.88
CA ALA A 12 -10.79 -35.97 8.12
C ALA A 12 -9.83 -35.71 6.95
N ILE A 13 -10.32 -35.84 5.71
CA ILE A 13 -9.56 -35.53 4.50
C ILE A 13 -9.20 -34.03 4.46
N GLN A 14 -10.15 -33.15 4.76
CA GLN A 14 -9.87 -31.70 4.82
C GLN A 14 -8.85 -31.33 5.90
N ARG A 15 -8.92 -31.97 7.08
CA ARG A 15 -7.92 -31.77 8.15
C ARG A 15 -6.53 -32.25 7.72
N GLY A 16 -6.46 -33.41 7.06
CA GLY A 16 -5.21 -33.95 6.52
C GLY A 16 -4.59 -33.08 5.42
N ASN A 17 -5.41 -32.55 4.51
CA ASN A 17 -4.94 -31.62 3.47
C ASN A 17 -4.43 -30.31 4.07
N ARG A 18 -5.14 -29.72 5.03
CA ARG A 18 -4.69 -28.53 5.76
C ARG A 18 -3.37 -28.77 6.49
N GLN A 19 -3.23 -29.88 7.23
CA GLN A 19 -1.97 -30.24 7.88
C GLN A 19 -0.83 -30.44 6.87
N ARG A 20 -1.11 -30.97 5.69
CA ARG A 20 -0.10 -31.19 4.65
C ARG A 20 0.33 -29.89 3.96
N GLU A 21 -0.60 -28.97 3.73
CA GLU A 21 -0.31 -27.62 3.24
C GLU A 21 0.44 -26.79 4.27
N GLU A 22 0.05 -26.85 5.54
CA GLU A 22 0.75 -26.23 6.66
C GLU A 22 2.16 -26.81 6.84
N ALA A 23 2.34 -28.12 6.77
CA ALA A 23 3.67 -28.75 6.87
C ALA A 23 4.55 -28.49 5.63
N GLY A 24 3.96 -28.46 4.44
CA GLY A 24 4.65 -28.14 3.19
C GLY A 24 5.11 -26.68 3.13
N SER A 25 4.22 -25.76 3.55
CA SER A 25 4.54 -24.33 3.68
C SER A 25 5.56 -24.08 4.78
N GLN A 26 5.51 -24.78 5.92
CA GLN A 26 6.52 -24.68 6.97
C GLN A 26 7.91 -25.13 6.49
N ARG A 27 8.01 -26.22 5.73
CA ARG A 27 9.30 -26.68 5.15
C ARG A 27 9.84 -25.73 4.08
N ALA A 28 8.98 -25.11 3.28
CA ALA A 28 9.37 -24.09 2.30
C ALA A 28 9.79 -22.77 2.98
N ARG A 29 9.08 -22.35 4.03
CA ARG A 29 9.42 -21.17 4.87
C ARG A 29 10.73 -21.37 5.62
N ALA A 30 11.05 -22.60 6.05
CA ALA A 30 12.31 -22.92 6.73
C ALA A 30 13.55 -22.90 5.82
N ALA A 31 13.38 -22.85 4.50
CA ALA A 31 14.49 -22.89 3.54
C ALA A 31 14.84 -21.53 2.91
N ARG A 32 14.03 -20.48 3.11
CA ARG A 32 14.32 -19.15 2.55
C ARG A 32 15.40 -18.42 3.35
N THR A 33 16.40 -17.95 2.63
CA THR A 33 17.48 -17.10 3.16
C THR A 33 17.02 -15.64 3.24
N ASP A 34 17.72 -14.81 4.01
CA ASP A 34 17.47 -13.35 4.03
C ASP A 34 17.64 -12.71 2.65
N GLU A 35 18.52 -13.29 1.81
CA GLU A 35 18.72 -12.83 0.44
C GLU A 35 17.49 -13.12 -0.44
N ASP A 36 16.83 -14.27 -0.27
CA ASP A 36 15.59 -14.58 -0.98
C ASP A 36 14.48 -13.58 -0.63
N TYR A 37 14.35 -13.23 0.65
CA TYR A 37 13.40 -12.20 1.10
C TYR A 37 13.76 -10.81 0.57
N ARG A 38 15.05 -10.45 0.53
CA ARG A 38 15.51 -9.19 -0.05
C ARG A 38 15.16 -9.10 -1.54
N GLN A 39 15.35 -10.19 -2.29
CA GLN A 39 14.98 -10.27 -3.70
C GLN A 39 13.47 -10.18 -3.89
N GLN A 40 12.68 -10.92 -3.09
CA GLN A 40 11.22 -10.85 -3.15
C GLN A 40 10.71 -9.44 -2.84
N HIS A 41 11.23 -8.80 -1.79
CA HIS A 41 10.91 -7.42 -1.47
C HIS A 41 11.27 -6.47 -2.61
N GLY A 42 12.43 -6.65 -3.24
CA GLY A 42 12.87 -5.88 -4.39
C GLY A 42 11.89 -5.95 -5.56
N ALA A 43 11.41 -7.16 -5.89
CA ALA A 43 10.41 -7.37 -6.93
C ALA A 43 9.07 -6.69 -6.60
N LEU A 44 8.53 -6.92 -5.40
CA LEU A 44 7.29 -6.30 -4.95
C LEU A 44 7.39 -4.77 -4.96
N ARG A 45 8.50 -4.21 -4.48
CA ARG A 45 8.73 -2.77 -4.46
C ARG A 45 8.61 -2.17 -5.86
N ILE A 46 9.21 -2.80 -6.88
CA ILE A 46 9.13 -2.30 -8.27
C ILE A 46 7.67 -2.23 -8.71
N GLU A 47 6.93 -3.34 -8.58
CA GLU A 47 5.52 -3.39 -9.00
C GLU A 47 4.64 -2.38 -8.26
N LEU A 48 4.84 -2.24 -6.95
CA LEU A 48 4.05 -1.34 -6.12
C LEU A 48 4.40 0.12 -6.38
N SER A 49 5.68 0.45 -6.57
CA SER A 49 6.09 1.81 -6.97
C SER A 49 5.48 2.21 -8.32
N ASP A 50 5.47 1.31 -9.31
CA ASP A 50 4.83 1.55 -10.61
C ASP A 50 3.31 1.79 -10.47
N GLN A 51 2.64 1.02 -9.61
CA GLN A 51 1.22 1.22 -9.33
C GLN A 51 0.97 2.56 -8.64
N ILE A 52 1.78 2.93 -7.63
CA ILE A 52 1.68 4.21 -6.94
C ILE A 52 1.80 5.37 -7.92
N GLU A 53 2.82 5.35 -8.79
CA GLU A 53 2.98 6.36 -9.84
C GLU A 53 1.74 6.43 -10.73
N THR A 54 1.28 5.28 -11.21
CA THR A 54 0.14 5.19 -12.12
C THR A 54 -1.13 5.76 -11.50
N ALA A 55 -1.45 5.36 -10.26
CA ALA A 55 -2.64 5.80 -9.55
C ALA A 55 -2.61 7.31 -9.26
N ILE A 56 -1.49 7.83 -8.73
CA ILE A 56 -1.36 9.26 -8.44
C ILE A 56 -1.38 10.09 -9.73
N ARG A 57 -0.73 9.66 -10.83
CA ARG A 57 -0.82 10.36 -12.12
C ARG A 57 -2.25 10.40 -12.65
N LYS A 58 -3.02 9.32 -12.51
CA LYS A 58 -4.45 9.32 -12.87
C LYS A 58 -5.21 10.36 -12.05
N MET A 59 -5.02 10.41 -10.74
CA MET A 59 -5.64 11.43 -9.88
C MET A 59 -5.30 12.85 -10.33
N VAL A 60 -4.01 13.15 -10.55
CA VAL A 60 -3.54 14.48 -10.95
C VAL A 60 -4.18 14.97 -12.26
N LYS A 61 -4.48 14.06 -13.20
CA LYS A 61 -5.18 14.42 -14.46
C LYS A 61 -6.59 14.99 -14.23
N HIS A 62 -7.23 14.70 -13.09
CA HIS A 62 -8.56 15.19 -12.75
C HIS A 62 -8.53 16.48 -11.91
N PHE A 63 -7.39 16.85 -11.33
CA PHE A 63 -7.24 18.02 -10.46
C PHE A 63 -6.12 18.94 -10.97
N PRO A 64 -6.45 19.97 -11.77
CA PRO A 64 -5.47 20.93 -12.26
C PRO A 64 -4.68 21.59 -11.12
N GLY A 65 -3.42 21.93 -11.37
CA GLY A 65 -2.53 22.60 -10.42
C GLY A 65 -1.73 21.67 -9.50
N PHE A 66 -2.03 20.35 -9.49
CA PHE A 66 -1.15 19.40 -8.82
C PHE A 66 0.13 19.15 -9.64
N ASN A 67 1.27 19.21 -8.95
CA ASN A 67 2.58 18.85 -9.47
C ASN A 67 2.93 17.44 -9.02
N PHE A 68 3.16 16.54 -9.98
CA PHE A 68 3.57 15.16 -9.72
C PHE A 68 5.09 15.04 -9.69
N ARG A 69 5.62 14.20 -8.79
CA ARG A 69 7.01 13.72 -8.82
C ARG A 69 7.13 12.29 -8.32
N THR A 70 8.06 11.55 -8.89
CA THR A 70 8.51 10.26 -8.34
C THR A 70 9.36 10.52 -7.10
N VAL A 71 9.23 9.65 -6.09
CA VAL A 71 10.04 9.70 -4.86
C VAL A 71 10.98 8.50 -4.84
N ILE A 72 12.27 8.79 -4.70
CA ILE A 72 13.33 7.82 -4.44
C ILE A 72 14.14 8.41 -3.29
N SER A 73 13.94 7.90 -2.08
CA SER A 73 14.58 8.44 -0.88
C SER A 73 14.99 7.32 0.09
N PRO A 74 15.75 7.64 1.15
CA PRO A 74 16.04 6.68 2.22
C PRO A 74 14.78 6.17 2.93
N ASP A 75 13.69 6.95 2.92
CA ASP A 75 12.42 6.59 3.56
C ASP A 75 11.56 5.64 2.70
N GLY A 76 11.85 5.55 1.40
CA GLY A 76 11.15 4.64 0.50
C GLY A 76 11.07 5.08 -0.97
N TRP A 77 10.26 4.34 -1.72
CA TRP A 77 10.03 4.54 -3.16
C TRP A 77 8.55 4.64 -3.48
N GLY A 78 8.17 5.59 -4.33
CA GLY A 78 6.78 5.77 -4.74
C GLY A 78 6.60 7.11 -5.42
N ALA A 79 5.55 7.85 -5.04
CA ALA A 79 5.28 9.15 -5.65
C ALA A 79 4.61 10.13 -4.71
N HIS A 80 4.74 11.40 -5.09
CA HIS A 80 4.22 12.55 -4.39
C HIS A 80 3.51 13.45 -5.40
N ALA A 81 2.31 13.92 -5.06
CA ALA A 81 1.63 14.97 -5.79
C ALA A 81 1.25 16.08 -4.83
N SER A 82 1.55 17.33 -5.19
CA SER A 82 1.23 18.48 -4.34
C SER A 82 0.68 19.66 -5.12
N ARG A 83 -0.11 20.48 -4.43
CA ARG A 83 -0.65 21.73 -4.93
C ARG A 83 -0.58 22.80 -3.83
N ASP A 84 -0.04 23.95 -4.20
CA ASP A 84 -0.08 25.16 -3.40
C ASP A 84 -1.26 26.02 -3.87
N ASP A 85 -2.06 26.48 -2.92
CA ASP A 85 -3.16 27.40 -3.12
C ASP A 85 -2.97 28.63 -2.23
N VAL A 86 -3.66 29.72 -2.56
CA VAL A 86 -3.68 30.94 -1.76
C VAL A 86 -5.12 31.29 -1.44
N SER A 87 -5.39 31.61 -0.17
CA SER A 87 -6.68 32.12 0.30
C SER A 87 -6.51 33.51 0.88
N GLY A 88 -7.54 34.35 0.77
CA GLY A 88 -7.54 35.73 1.27
C GLY A 88 -7.73 36.76 0.16
N THR A 89 -8.47 37.83 0.46
CA THR A 89 -8.81 38.90 -0.50
C THR A 89 -7.95 40.14 -0.34
N THR A 90 -7.29 40.32 0.81
CA THR A 90 -6.42 41.45 1.09
C THR A 90 -5.00 40.99 1.37
N ARG A 91 -4.00 41.84 1.09
CA ARG A 91 -2.58 41.55 1.30
C ARG A 91 -2.24 41.21 2.77
N ARG A 92 -3.10 41.57 3.74
CA ARG A 92 -2.90 41.26 5.16
C ARG A 92 -3.47 39.89 5.58
N ASP A 93 -4.38 39.30 4.78
CA ASP A 93 -5.09 38.06 5.10
C ASP A 93 -4.73 36.89 4.17
N VAL A 94 -3.72 37.08 3.32
CA VAL A 94 -3.20 36.05 2.41
C VAL A 94 -2.61 34.89 3.23
N THR A 95 -3.22 33.72 3.13
CA THR A 95 -2.78 32.47 3.74
C THR A 95 -2.39 31.49 2.65
N GLN A 96 -1.18 30.92 2.77
CA GLN A 96 -0.75 29.83 1.90
C GLN A 96 -1.38 28.52 2.38
N LEU A 97 -2.01 27.81 1.45
CA LEU A 97 -2.65 26.53 1.67
C LEU A 97 -1.90 25.48 0.88
N TYR A 98 -1.49 24.41 1.55
CA TYR A 98 -0.80 23.29 0.92
C TYR A 98 -1.65 22.04 0.96
N SER A 99 -1.73 21.34 -0.16
CA SER A 99 -2.34 20.03 -0.28
C SER A 99 -1.36 19.06 -0.92
N TYR A 100 -1.24 17.85 -0.39
CA TYR A 100 -0.44 16.80 -1.02
C TYR A 100 -0.96 15.41 -0.72
N LEU A 101 -0.55 14.46 -1.56
CA LEU A 101 -0.64 13.03 -1.34
C LEU A 101 0.72 12.41 -1.64
N GLU A 102 1.22 11.57 -0.75
CA GLU A 102 2.42 10.79 -0.92
C GLU A 102 2.18 9.35 -0.49
N ILE A 103 2.62 8.41 -1.33
CA ILE A 103 2.60 6.98 -1.01
C ILE A 103 3.99 6.42 -1.26
N LEU A 104 4.53 5.65 -0.31
CA LEU A 104 5.85 5.05 -0.39
C LEU A 104 5.81 3.58 0.01
N VAL A 105 6.61 2.76 -0.68
CA VAL A 105 7.08 1.46 -0.20
C VAL A 105 8.33 1.69 0.64
N ARG A 106 8.35 1.24 1.89
CA ARG A 106 9.52 1.40 2.77
C ARG A 106 10.67 0.44 2.41
N PRO A 107 11.91 0.73 2.87
CA PRO A 107 13.05 -0.17 2.75
C PRO A 107 12.83 -1.54 3.38
N TYR A 108 13.46 -2.55 2.76
CA TYR A 108 13.50 -3.90 3.31
C TYR A 108 14.13 -3.91 4.69
N ASN A 109 13.45 -4.55 5.65
CA ASN A 109 13.95 -4.76 6.99
C ASN A 109 14.18 -6.27 7.21
N SER A 110 15.46 -6.67 7.32
CA SER A 110 15.87 -8.07 7.50
C SER A 110 15.28 -8.75 8.75
N SER A 111 15.01 -8.00 9.81
CA SER A 111 14.44 -8.54 11.05
C SER A 111 12.94 -8.77 10.94
N ALA A 112 12.23 -7.89 10.22
CA ALA A 112 10.77 -7.96 10.09
C ALA A 112 10.30 -8.80 8.90
N ARG A 113 11.07 -8.82 7.79
CA ARG A 113 10.74 -9.53 6.54
C ARG A 113 9.35 -9.19 6.01
N ILE A 114 9.03 -7.91 6.03
CA ILE A 114 7.74 -7.36 5.57
C ILE A 114 7.92 -6.52 4.31
N ILE A 115 6.83 -6.40 3.55
CA ILE A 115 6.58 -5.27 2.66
C ILE A 115 5.71 -4.27 3.42
N ASP A 116 6.08 -2.98 3.42
CA ASP A 116 5.39 -1.92 4.18
C ASP A 116 5.10 -0.73 3.26
N LEU A 117 3.81 -0.46 3.07
CA LEU A 117 3.27 0.68 2.33
C LEU A 117 2.82 1.75 3.30
N VAL A 118 3.20 3.00 3.06
CA VAL A 118 2.75 4.14 3.85
C VAL A 118 2.12 5.20 2.97
N VAL A 119 1.07 5.83 3.47
CA VAL A 119 0.43 6.99 2.83
C VAL A 119 0.34 8.16 3.79
N ARG A 120 0.59 9.35 3.25
CA ARG A 120 0.42 10.64 3.91
C ARG A 120 -0.33 11.58 2.97
N GLY A 121 -1.30 12.32 3.49
CA GLY A 121 -2.06 13.26 2.71
C GLY A 121 -2.62 14.41 3.52
N THR A 122 -2.43 15.61 3.00
CA THR A 122 -2.92 16.87 3.56
C THR A 122 -3.78 17.59 2.53
N ILE A 123 -4.81 18.28 2.99
CA ILE A 123 -5.63 19.19 2.18
C ILE A 123 -5.75 20.51 2.92
N ARG A 124 -5.39 21.61 2.27
CA ARG A 124 -5.45 22.97 2.84
C ARG A 124 -4.87 23.03 4.26
N ASN A 125 -3.64 22.54 4.42
CA ASN A 125 -2.88 22.45 5.68
C ASN A 125 -3.42 21.48 6.74
N LYS A 126 -4.47 20.71 6.46
CA LYS A 126 -5.02 19.70 7.39
C LYS A 126 -4.63 18.30 6.96
N GLU A 127 -3.97 17.53 7.83
CA GLU A 127 -3.72 16.11 7.59
C GLU A 127 -5.05 15.36 7.59
N ILE A 128 -5.37 14.72 6.46
CA ILE A 128 -6.60 13.95 6.29
C ILE A 128 -6.33 12.46 6.15
N LEU A 129 -5.12 12.06 5.76
CA LEU A 129 -4.79 10.67 5.48
C LEU A 129 -3.40 10.37 6.03
N ARG A 130 -3.33 9.42 6.97
CA ARG A 130 -2.08 8.88 7.49
C ARG A 130 -2.31 7.42 7.85
N LYS A 131 -1.81 6.51 7.02
CA LYS A 131 -2.00 5.06 7.19
C LYS A 131 -0.73 4.31 6.80
N ASN A 132 -0.63 3.09 7.29
CA ASN A 132 0.37 2.12 6.89
C ASN A 132 -0.31 0.76 6.69
N GLU A 133 0.15 0.00 5.71
CA GLU A 133 -0.26 -1.37 5.44
C GLU A 133 1.01 -2.23 5.32
N PHE A 134 1.07 -3.34 6.04
CA PHE A 134 2.21 -4.22 5.97
C PHE A 134 1.80 -5.68 5.96
N ASN A 135 2.57 -6.48 5.21
CA ASN A 135 2.40 -7.92 5.15
C ASN A 135 3.77 -8.58 5.31
N LEU A 136 3.79 -9.75 5.97
CA LEU A 136 4.94 -10.65 5.86
C LEU A 136 5.16 -10.98 4.39
N LEU A 137 6.41 -11.01 3.95
CA LEU A 137 6.74 -11.29 2.54
C LEU A 137 6.20 -12.65 2.09
N ASP A 138 6.14 -13.64 2.97
CA ASP A 138 5.58 -14.97 2.66
C ASP A 138 4.05 -14.97 2.46
N GLU A 139 3.37 -13.90 2.84
CA GLU A 139 1.90 -13.76 2.81
C GLU A 139 1.45 -12.59 1.93
N ALA A 140 2.42 -11.84 1.39
CA ALA A 140 2.16 -10.68 0.57
C ALA A 140 1.45 -11.08 -0.73
N ASN A 141 0.26 -10.52 -0.94
CA ASN A 141 -0.46 -10.62 -2.19
C ASN A 141 -0.35 -9.30 -2.94
N THR A 142 0.36 -9.31 -4.06
CA THR A 142 0.64 -8.10 -4.84
C THR A 142 -0.62 -7.37 -5.29
N GLU A 143 -1.65 -8.10 -5.72
CA GLU A 143 -2.89 -7.49 -6.21
C GLU A 143 -3.71 -6.85 -5.09
N GLN A 144 -3.72 -7.46 -3.89
CA GLN A 144 -4.34 -6.83 -2.72
C GLN A 144 -3.63 -5.53 -2.34
N LEU A 145 -2.29 -5.52 -2.36
CA LEU A 145 -1.49 -4.32 -2.08
C LEU A 145 -1.73 -3.21 -3.13
N LYS A 146 -1.82 -3.56 -4.42
CA LYS A 146 -2.19 -2.62 -5.50
C LYS A 146 -3.58 -2.04 -5.28
N ASN A 147 -4.56 -2.86 -4.89
CA ASN A 147 -5.91 -2.39 -4.56
C ASN A 147 -5.93 -1.41 -3.39
N ILE A 148 -5.09 -1.63 -2.36
CA ILE A 148 -4.97 -0.72 -1.22
C ILE A 148 -4.41 0.65 -1.65
N ILE A 149 -3.40 0.65 -2.53
CA ILE A 149 -2.87 1.89 -3.14
C ILE A 149 -3.99 2.65 -3.86
N ASP A 150 -4.75 1.96 -4.72
CA ASP A 150 -5.85 2.58 -5.47
C ASP A 150 -6.93 3.14 -4.53
N GLN A 151 -7.30 2.41 -3.49
CA GLN A 151 -8.26 2.86 -2.48
C GLN A 151 -7.80 4.12 -1.75
N TRP A 152 -6.52 4.22 -1.39
CA TRP A 152 -5.98 5.42 -0.74
C TRP A 152 -6.01 6.64 -1.66
N VAL A 153 -5.67 6.45 -2.94
CA VAL A 153 -5.74 7.54 -3.94
C VAL A 153 -7.18 8.01 -4.16
N VAL A 154 -8.13 7.08 -4.30
CA VAL A 154 -9.57 7.41 -4.43
C VAL A 154 -10.08 8.14 -3.17
N GLN A 155 -9.76 7.62 -1.99
CA GLN A 155 -10.16 8.25 -0.72
C GLN A 155 -9.61 9.67 -0.58
N TYR A 156 -8.36 9.92 -1.00
CA TYR A 156 -7.80 11.26 -1.00
C TYR A 156 -8.54 12.17 -1.99
N ALA A 157 -8.77 11.69 -3.22
CA ALA A 157 -9.46 12.42 -4.27
C ALA A 157 -10.89 12.82 -3.88
N GLU A 158 -11.65 11.91 -3.26
CA GLU A 158 -12.99 12.16 -2.73
C GLU A 158 -12.98 13.29 -1.69
N ARG A 159 -12.05 13.21 -0.73
CA ARG A 159 -11.92 14.23 0.33
C ARG A 159 -11.46 15.57 -0.24
N TYR A 160 -10.58 15.56 -1.24
CA TYR A 160 -10.16 16.77 -1.94
C TYR A 160 -11.32 17.40 -2.73
N ALA A 161 -12.12 16.63 -3.44
CA ALA A 161 -13.29 17.16 -4.14
C ALA A 161 -14.34 17.75 -3.18
N ALA A 162 -14.51 17.15 -1.99
CA ALA A 162 -15.47 17.62 -0.99
C ALA A 162 -15.02 18.87 -0.21
N GLN A 163 -13.70 19.07 -0.05
CA GLN A 163 -13.13 20.13 0.80
C GLN A 163 -12.26 21.14 0.04
N GLY A 164 -12.06 20.93 -1.26
CA GLY A 164 -11.18 21.70 -2.15
C GLY A 164 -11.79 22.98 -2.68
#